data_AF-A0A8T5BM43-F1
#
_entry.id   AF-A0A8T5BM43-F1
#
_cell.length_a   1.000
_cell.length_b   1.000
_cell.length_c   1.000
_cell.angle_alpha   90.00
_cell.angle_beta   90.00
_cell.angle_gamma   90.00
#
_symmetry.space_group_name_H-M   'P 1'
#
loop_
_entity.id
_entity.type
_entity.pdbx_description
1 polymer ?
#
loop_
_entity_poly.entity_id
_entity_poly.type
_entity_poly.pdbx_seq_one_letter_code
_entity_poly.pdbx_strand_id
1 'polypeptide(L)'
;MFKNYSKAVFCLILLTILFIGFALKIENVNAALTVSVTTDKAVYNPGENVRIFVTVKKDGTLIDGANVFVSVEPPGGGISGKPASQIPGPPAGDYTAIFSLSPSAGGGVYKVFAQATFGGESGSAQTTFTVAAAPAKKTVDWAVYNPSATPANPTINDFVRLNVVLRIIATISPGPYPVDIVCFVDGVLVGEGTLTLSGTNPMTVYTDPRKYSAGTHTVIWIVDPNHEYNDPNLGNNQAFFQFTVSTPVQFDFSLIASPSTQTIKAGEEAIFSIAVNLISGTPSTVTLSASGLPSTGASFLFNPTQGNPSFSSTLKISTIENTSPGSYTITITGVSGSLSKTAVITLIIESPVEPDFKLSIAPESQIIEVSQSTNYIISITGEGGFNSEVALVVSGLPYGIQASLTKSTGVPDYTSILTLISSQTSPPGVHTFTIIASGGGKTKTLTATLIIQAASTSTTTFTSTATTPLVFGLFAGKELIILIALIAVIIVLASALAAVKKRGKAEKL
;
A
#
# COMPACT_ATOMS: atom_id res chain seq x y z
N MET A 1 -46.97 -9.38 8.83
CA MET A 1 -48.32 -9.46 8.25
C MET A 1 -48.71 -8.08 7.73
N PHE A 2 -49.42 -8.01 6.60
CA PHE A 2 -49.91 -6.78 5.93
C PHE A 2 -48.89 -5.91 5.17
N LYS A 3 -48.32 -6.43 4.08
CA LYS A 3 -47.82 -5.60 2.97
C LYS A 3 -47.66 -6.40 1.68
N ASN A 4 -48.73 -7.03 1.16
CA ASN A 4 -48.73 -7.61 -0.20
C ASN A 4 -50.12 -7.86 -0.83
N TYR A 5 -51.18 -7.16 -0.40
CA TYR A 5 -52.53 -7.33 -0.96
C TYR A 5 -52.97 -6.24 -1.97
N SER A 6 -52.06 -5.38 -2.45
CA SER A 6 -52.46 -4.20 -3.24
C SER A 6 -52.53 -4.40 -4.76
N LYS A 7 -52.05 -5.52 -5.32
CA LYS A 7 -52.12 -5.78 -6.79
C LYS A 7 -53.23 -6.75 -7.19
N ALA A 8 -53.66 -7.65 -6.30
CA ALA A 8 -54.76 -8.57 -6.56
C ALA A 8 -56.15 -7.91 -6.46
N VAL A 9 -56.31 -6.92 -5.57
CA VAL A 9 -57.59 -6.23 -5.35
C VAL A 9 -57.91 -5.21 -6.45
N PHE A 10 -56.90 -4.60 -7.08
CA PHE A 10 -57.10 -3.66 -8.18
C PHE A 10 -57.47 -4.37 -9.51
N CYS A 11 -57.03 -5.63 -9.69
CA CYS A 11 -57.41 -6.46 -10.84
C CYS A 11 -58.86 -6.99 -10.71
N LEU A 12 -59.31 -7.25 -9.48
CA LEU A 12 -60.67 -7.75 -9.20
C LEU A 12 -61.76 -6.66 -9.34
N ILE A 13 -61.41 -5.40 -9.12
CA ILE A 13 -62.31 -4.25 -9.32
C ILE A 13 -62.40 -3.85 -10.81
N LEU A 14 -61.34 -4.07 -11.60
CA LEU A 14 -61.39 -3.87 -13.05
C LEU A 14 -62.21 -4.96 -13.77
N LEU A 15 -62.22 -6.19 -13.25
CA LEU A 15 -63.01 -7.31 -13.82
C LEU A 15 -64.52 -7.19 -13.53
N THR A 16 -64.91 -6.56 -12.42
CA THR A 16 -66.33 -6.35 -12.06
C THR A 16 -66.94 -5.14 -12.78
N ILE A 17 -66.14 -4.15 -13.19
CA ILE A 17 -66.61 -3.03 -14.01
C ILE A 17 -66.76 -3.41 -15.50
N LEU A 18 -66.11 -4.49 -15.95
CA LEU A 18 -66.33 -5.05 -17.30
C LEU A 18 -67.62 -5.89 -17.42
N PHE A 19 -68.24 -6.29 -16.31
CA PHE A 19 -69.44 -7.15 -16.29
C PHE A 19 -70.77 -6.40 -16.08
N ILE A 20 -70.74 -5.10 -15.76
CA ILE A 20 -71.94 -4.28 -15.52
C ILE A 20 -72.24 -3.32 -16.69
N GLY A 21 -71.37 -3.28 -17.71
CA GLY A 21 -71.54 -2.46 -18.92
C GLY A 21 -72.50 -3.01 -19.98
N PHE A 22 -73.22 -4.09 -19.72
CA PHE A 22 -74.10 -4.73 -20.72
C PHE A 22 -75.48 -5.11 -20.15
N ALA A 23 -76.08 -4.21 -19.38
CA ALA A 23 -77.47 -4.34 -18.98
C ALA A 23 -78.16 -2.98 -19.11
N LEU A 24 -78.40 -2.55 -20.35
CA LEU A 24 -79.49 -1.65 -20.78
C LEU A 24 -79.25 -1.23 -22.24
N LYS A 25 -79.89 -1.91 -23.20
CA LYS A 25 -80.88 -1.29 -24.11
C LYS A 25 -81.32 -2.26 -25.22
N ILE A 26 -82.63 -2.16 -25.49
CA ILE A 26 -83.32 -2.32 -26.77
C ILE A 26 -83.65 -3.78 -27.16
N GLU A 27 -84.94 -4.09 -27.08
CA GLU A 27 -85.59 -5.11 -27.88
C GLU A 27 -85.20 -4.92 -29.35
N ASN A 28 -84.38 -5.82 -29.87
CA ASN A 28 -84.34 -6.14 -31.28
C ASN A 28 -84.25 -7.66 -31.37
N VAL A 29 -85.22 -8.26 -32.06
CA VAL A 29 -85.26 -9.70 -32.36
C VAL A 29 -84.14 -10.00 -33.34
N ASN A 30 -82.91 -10.05 -32.85
CA ASN A 30 -81.74 -10.50 -33.59
C ASN A 30 -81.71 -12.02 -33.43
N ALA A 31 -81.87 -12.75 -34.53
CA ALA A 31 -81.88 -14.20 -34.53
C ALA A 31 -80.63 -14.72 -33.80
N ALA A 32 -80.80 -15.48 -32.71
CA ALA A 32 -79.65 -15.97 -31.96
C ALA A 32 -78.85 -16.95 -32.82
N LEU A 33 -77.52 -16.79 -32.87
CA LEU A 33 -76.67 -17.78 -33.51
C LEU A 33 -76.86 -19.12 -32.80
N THR A 34 -77.05 -20.19 -33.58
CA THR A 34 -77.03 -21.55 -33.04
C THR A 34 -75.58 -22.01 -33.00
N VAL A 35 -75.06 -22.22 -31.79
CA VAL A 35 -73.70 -22.71 -31.55
C VAL A 35 -73.79 -24.14 -31.03
N SER A 36 -72.92 -25.02 -31.50
CA SER A 36 -72.68 -26.32 -30.87
C SER A 36 -71.21 -26.48 -30.57
N VAL A 37 -70.89 -27.11 -29.44
CA VAL A 37 -69.51 -27.40 -29.03
C VAL A 37 -69.37 -28.87 -28.66
N THR A 38 -68.32 -29.50 -29.15
CA THR A 38 -67.95 -30.88 -28.84
C THR A 38 -66.45 -30.99 -28.63
N THR A 39 -66.04 -32.11 -28.06
CA THR A 39 -64.63 -32.50 -27.93
C THR A 39 -64.37 -33.76 -28.77
N ASP A 40 -63.13 -33.99 -29.18
CA ASP A 40 -62.77 -35.18 -29.95
C ASP A 40 -62.92 -36.49 -29.17
N LYS A 41 -62.88 -36.42 -27.83
CA LYS A 41 -63.11 -37.54 -26.91
C LYS A 41 -64.00 -37.10 -25.75
N ALA A 42 -64.67 -38.06 -25.12
CA ALA A 42 -65.39 -37.83 -23.87
C ALA A 42 -64.50 -37.95 -22.62
N VAL A 43 -63.37 -38.65 -22.71
CA VAL A 43 -62.43 -38.89 -21.61
C VAL A 43 -60.99 -38.66 -22.06
N TYR A 44 -60.20 -37.98 -21.22
CA TYR A 44 -58.78 -37.69 -21.45
C TYR A 44 -57.94 -38.10 -20.24
N ASN A 45 -56.67 -38.42 -20.47
CA ASN A 45 -55.69 -38.57 -19.40
C ASN A 45 -54.98 -37.23 -19.12
N PRO A 46 -54.47 -36.98 -17.90
CA PRO A 46 -53.58 -35.85 -17.64
C PRO A 46 -52.42 -35.80 -18.64
N GLY A 47 -52.04 -34.60 -19.08
CA GLY A 47 -51.02 -34.38 -20.12
C GLY A 47 -51.50 -34.47 -21.57
N GLU A 48 -52.74 -34.93 -21.83
CA GLU A 48 -53.28 -34.98 -23.20
C GLU A 48 -53.75 -33.61 -23.72
N ASN A 49 -53.80 -33.49 -25.05
CA ASN A 49 -54.40 -32.35 -25.74
C ASN A 49 -55.88 -32.63 -26.04
N VAL A 50 -56.76 -31.78 -25.51
CA VAL A 50 -58.20 -31.77 -25.78
C VAL A 50 -58.47 -30.96 -27.05
N ARG A 51 -58.95 -31.60 -28.12
CA ARG A 51 -59.38 -30.86 -29.32
C ARG A 51 -60.86 -30.56 -29.20
N ILE A 52 -61.19 -29.29 -29.30
CA ILE A 52 -62.53 -28.75 -29.17
C ILE A 52 -62.98 -28.33 -30.55
N PHE A 53 -64.21 -28.70 -30.92
CA PHE A 53 -64.86 -28.32 -32.16
C PHE A 53 -66.07 -27.45 -31.85
N VAL A 54 -66.23 -26.35 -32.58
CA VAL A 54 -67.36 -25.44 -32.47
C VAL A 54 -67.97 -25.25 -33.84
N THR A 55 -69.28 -25.43 -33.96
CA THR A 55 -70.02 -25.13 -35.19
C THR A 55 -70.92 -23.93 -34.95
N VAL A 56 -70.91 -22.97 -35.87
CA VAL A 56 -71.73 -21.74 -35.79
C VAL A 56 -72.70 -21.71 -36.96
N LYS A 57 -73.99 -21.57 -36.65
CA LYS A 57 -75.07 -21.42 -37.64
C LYS A 57 -75.92 -20.19 -37.37
N LYS A 58 -76.42 -19.58 -38.44
CA LYS A 58 -77.48 -18.57 -38.42
C LYS A 58 -78.64 -19.08 -39.28
N ASP A 59 -79.83 -19.13 -38.70
CA ASP A 59 -81.05 -19.62 -39.38
C ASP A 59 -80.86 -20.99 -40.06
N GLY A 60 -80.10 -21.89 -39.40
CA GLY A 60 -79.78 -23.23 -39.91
C GLY A 60 -78.62 -23.29 -40.92
N THR A 61 -78.14 -22.16 -41.42
CA THR A 61 -77.02 -22.06 -42.37
C THR A 61 -75.70 -21.85 -41.63
N LEU A 62 -74.65 -22.53 -42.06
CA LEU A 62 -73.32 -22.44 -41.44
C LEU A 62 -72.61 -21.11 -41.76
N ILE A 63 -71.86 -20.56 -40.79
CA ILE A 63 -71.27 -19.22 -40.87
C ILE A 63 -69.74 -19.25 -40.68
N ASP A 64 -69.03 -18.91 -41.75
CA ASP A 64 -67.60 -18.58 -41.73
C ASP A 64 -67.34 -17.16 -41.23
N GLY A 65 -66.16 -16.91 -40.66
CA GLY A 65 -65.74 -15.59 -40.19
C GLY A 65 -66.41 -15.10 -38.90
N ALA A 66 -67.08 -15.97 -38.14
CA ALA A 66 -67.54 -15.69 -36.80
C ALA A 66 -66.35 -15.60 -35.82
N ASN A 67 -66.42 -14.67 -34.86
CA ASN A 67 -65.46 -14.62 -33.77
C ASN A 67 -65.86 -15.66 -32.72
N VAL A 68 -65.07 -16.73 -32.59
CA VAL A 68 -65.34 -17.83 -31.65
C VAL A 68 -64.31 -17.85 -30.53
N PHE A 69 -64.80 -17.86 -29.29
CA PHE A 69 -63.98 -17.98 -28.08
C PHE A 69 -64.39 -19.22 -27.29
N VAL A 70 -63.40 -19.99 -26.84
CA VAL A 70 -63.60 -21.22 -26.07
C VAL A 70 -62.90 -21.11 -24.73
N SER A 71 -63.57 -21.53 -23.66
CA SER A 71 -62.97 -21.63 -22.32
C SER A 71 -63.23 -22.97 -21.67
N VAL A 72 -62.26 -23.48 -20.93
CA VAL A 72 -62.33 -24.72 -20.17
C VAL A 72 -62.24 -24.43 -18.67
N GLU A 73 -63.15 -25.01 -17.90
CA GLU A 73 -63.26 -24.91 -16.44
C GLU A 73 -63.08 -26.29 -15.78
N PRO A 74 -61.98 -26.54 -15.05
CA PRO A 74 -61.83 -27.72 -14.18
C PRO A 74 -62.82 -27.78 -13.01
N PRO A 75 -63.03 -28.97 -12.41
CA PRO A 75 -63.90 -29.18 -11.25
C PRO A 75 -63.57 -28.33 -10.01
N GLY A 76 -62.29 -28.00 -9.82
CA GLY A 76 -61.79 -27.18 -8.71
C GLY A 76 -61.92 -25.67 -8.93
N GLY A 77 -62.50 -25.25 -10.05
CA GLY A 77 -62.59 -23.85 -10.45
C GLY A 77 -61.31 -23.31 -11.11
N GLY A 78 -61.41 -22.09 -11.64
CA GLY A 78 -60.43 -21.51 -12.56
C GLY A 78 -60.87 -21.72 -14.00
N ILE A 79 -60.65 -20.73 -14.86
CA ILE A 79 -61.09 -20.76 -16.26
C ILE A 79 -59.90 -20.38 -17.13
N SER A 80 -59.61 -21.18 -18.16
CA SER A 80 -58.61 -20.87 -19.19
C SER A 80 -59.29 -20.86 -20.55
N GLY A 81 -59.15 -19.77 -21.29
CA GLY A 81 -59.83 -19.60 -22.58
C GLY A 81 -58.94 -19.01 -23.66
N LYS A 82 -59.36 -19.22 -24.91
CA LYS A 82 -58.66 -18.78 -26.12
C LYS A 82 -59.61 -18.66 -27.31
N PRO A 83 -59.23 -17.89 -28.35
CA PRO A 83 -59.95 -17.93 -29.62
C PRO A 83 -59.83 -19.31 -30.28
N ALA A 84 -60.90 -19.73 -30.98
CA ALA A 84 -60.89 -20.91 -31.84
C ALA A 84 -60.59 -20.50 -33.28
N SER A 85 -59.80 -21.30 -33.98
CA SER A 85 -59.44 -21.09 -35.38
C SER A 85 -60.47 -21.72 -36.29
N GLN A 86 -60.93 -20.99 -37.31
CA GLN A 86 -61.80 -21.56 -38.34
C GLN A 86 -61.10 -22.73 -39.06
N ILE A 87 -61.80 -23.83 -39.29
CA ILE A 87 -61.30 -24.99 -40.03
C ILE A 87 -61.49 -24.71 -41.53
N PRO A 88 -60.42 -24.69 -42.35
CA PRO A 88 -60.56 -24.46 -43.79
C PRO A 88 -61.18 -25.68 -44.51
N GLY A 89 -62.21 -25.43 -45.33
CA GLY A 89 -62.85 -26.44 -46.19
C GLY A 89 -64.33 -26.70 -45.84
N PRO A 90 -65.06 -27.52 -46.63
CA PRO A 90 -66.44 -27.87 -46.33
C PRO A 90 -66.55 -28.89 -45.17
N PRO A 91 -67.55 -28.77 -44.28
CA PRO A 91 -68.54 -27.70 -44.22
C PRO A 91 -67.95 -26.39 -43.66
N ALA A 92 -68.34 -25.26 -44.26
CA ALA A 92 -68.11 -23.93 -43.69
C ALA A 92 -68.71 -23.85 -42.27
N GLY A 93 -68.24 -22.95 -41.42
CA GLY A 93 -68.80 -22.67 -40.10
C GLY A 93 -68.31 -23.53 -38.94
N ASP A 94 -67.27 -24.35 -39.15
CA ASP A 94 -66.59 -25.12 -38.11
C ASP A 94 -65.28 -24.44 -37.65
N TYR A 95 -65.02 -24.50 -36.35
CA TYR A 95 -63.88 -23.90 -35.67
C TYR A 95 -63.26 -24.91 -34.71
N THR A 96 -61.95 -24.78 -34.43
CA THR A 96 -61.22 -25.66 -33.53
C THR A 96 -60.31 -24.93 -32.57
N ALA A 97 -60.18 -25.48 -31.36
CA ALA A 97 -59.24 -25.04 -30.33
C ALA A 97 -58.60 -26.26 -29.65
N ILE A 98 -57.32 -26.15 -29.25
CA ILE A 98 -56.59 -27.25 -28.57
C ILE A 98 -56.25 -26.89 -27.13
N PHE A 99 -56.92 -27.44 -26.13
CA PHE A 99 -56.57 -27.22 -24.72
C PHE A 99 -55.61 -28.30 -24.21
N SER A 100 -54.40 -27.92 -23.77
CA SER A 100 -53.41 -28.86 -23.24
C SER A 100 -53.61 -29.08 -21.74
N LEU A 101 -53.90 -30.31 -21.33
CA LEU A 101 -54.00 -30.67 -19.92
C LEU A 101 -52.60 -30.70 -19.29
N SER A 102 -52.49 -30.21 -18.05
CA SER A 102 -51.29 -30.45 -17.24
C SER A 102 -51.09 -31.96 -17.04
N PRO A 103 -49.85 -32.49 -17.01
CA PRO A 103 -49.56 -33.85 -16.55
C PRO A 103 -50.10 -34.13 -15.14
N SER A 104 -50.31 -33.09 -14.34
CA SER A 104 -50.90 -33.13 -13.00
C SER A 104 -52.37 -32.69 -12.96
N ALA A 105 -53.06 -32.61 -14.10
CA ALA A 105 -54.46 -32.19 -14.18
C ALA A 105 -55.33 -33.06 -13.24
N GLY A 106 -56.09 -32.40 -12.37
CA GLY A 106 -56.98 -33.08 -11.43
C GLY A 106 -58.07 -33.86 -12.18
N GLY A 107 -58.36 -35.08 -11.74
CA GLY A 107 -59.44 -35.87 -12.32
C GLY A 107 -60.81 -35.26 -12.05
N GLY A 108 -61.76 -35.52 -12.95
CA GLY A 108 -63.15 -35.09 -12.81
C GLY A 108 -63.74 -34.50 -14.09
N VAL A 109 -64.92 -33.90 -13.97
CA VAL A 109 -65.67 -33.34 -15.10
C VAL A 109 -65.26 -31.89 -15.37
N TYR A 110 -64.73 -31.64 -16.55
CA TYR A 110 -64.34 -30.32 -17.04
C TYR A 110 -65.47 -29.76 -17.91
N LYS A 111 -65.82 -28.50 -17.72
CA LYS A 111 -66.80 -27.81 -18.57
C LYS A 111 -66.10 -27.04 -19.67
N VAL A 112 -66.63 -27.12 -20.88
CA VAL A 112 -66.19 -26.34 -22.04
C VAL A 112 -67.31 -25.40 -22.40
N PHE A 113 -67.01 -24.12 -22.49
CA PHE A 113 -67.93 -23.08 -22.95
C PHE A 113 -67.41 -22.54 -24.27
N ALA A 114 -68.30 -22.44 -25.26
CA ALA A 114 -68.03 -21.77 -26.53
C ALA A 114 -68.98 -20.59 -26.69
N GLN A 115 -68.45 -19.45 -27.12
CA GLN A 115 -69.21 -18.26 -27.46
C GLN A 115 -68.83 -17.82 -28.86
N ALA A 116 -69.81 -17.48 -29.68
CA ALA A 116 -69.61 -16.99 -31.04
C ALA A 116 -70.33 -15.66 -31.25
N THR A 117 -69.70 -14.75 -31.98
CA THR A 117 -70.33 -13.50 -32.43
C THR A 117 -70.13 -13.30 -33.92
N PHE A 118 -71.17 -12.88 -34.63
CA PHE A 118 -71.15 -12.59 -36.07
C PHE A 118 -72.24 -11.57 -36.41
N GLY A 119 -71.88 -10.47 -37.09
CA GLY A 119 -72.84 -9.47 -37.54
C GLY A 119 -73.68 -8.81 -36.43
N GLY A 120 -73.19 -8.75 -35.19
CA GLY A 120 -73.92 -8.19 -34.04
C GLY A 120 -74.85 -9.18 -33.31
N GLU A 121 -74.91 -10.43 -33.76
CA GLU A 121 -75.59 -11.52 -33.07
C GLU A 121 -74.59 -12.36 -32.27
N SER A 122 -75.07 -12.97 -31.18
CA SER A 122 -74.28 -13.84 -30.33
C SER A 122 -74.99 -15.16 -30.09
N GLY A 123 -74.21 -16.23 -29.90
CA GLY A 123 -74.70 -17.51 -29.42
C GLY A 123 -73.66 -18.17 -28.51
N SER A 124 -74.11 -19.09 -27.68
CA SER A 124 -73.23 -19.85 -26.79
C SER A 124 -73.67 -21.30 -26.69
N ALA A 125 -72.72 -22.15 -26.39
CA ALA A 125 -72.95 -23.57 -26.13
C ALA A 125 -71.99 -24.05 -25.06
N GLN A 126 -72.35 -25.15 -24.41
CA GLN A 126 -71.47 -25.82 -23.47
C GLN A 126 -71.46 -27.33 -23.73
N THR A 127 -70.34 -27.96 -23.40
CA THR A 127 -70.20 -29.41 -23.31
C THR A 127 -69.29 -29.75 -22.15
N THR A 128 -69.11 -31.03 -21.89
CA THR A 128 -68.21 -31.52 -20.84
C THR A 128 -67.34 -32.64 -21.36
N PHE A 129 -66.13 -32.74 -20.84
CA PHE A 129 -65.30 -33.94 -20.94
C PHE A 129 -64.83 -34.34 -19.55
N THR A 130 -64.43 -35.59 -19.38
CA THR A 130 -63.88 -36.09 -18.12
C THR A 130 -62.37 -36.23 -18.25
N VAL A 131 -61.62 -35.73 -17.27
CA VAL A 131 -60.21 -36.11 -17.10
C VAL A 131 -60.19 -37.31 -16.15
N ALA A 132 -59.63 -38.43 -16.62
CA ALA A 132 -59.37 -39.59 -15.79
C ALA A 132 -58.53 -39.15 -14.57
N ALA A 133 -58.80 -39.75 -13.41
CA ALA A 133 -57.96 -39.50 -12.25
C ALA A 133 -56.49 -39.74 -12.61
N ALA A 134 -55.64 -38.76 -12.32
CA ALA A 134 -54.20 -38.97 -12.43
C ALA A 134 -53.84 -40.24 -11.64
N PRO A 135 -52.94 -41.10 -12.16
CA PRO A 135 -52.37 -42.16 -11.35
C PRO A 135 -51.91 -41.56 -10.02
N ALA A 136 -52.19 -42.25 -8.91
CA ALA A 136 -51.70 -41.77 -7.61
C ALA A 136 -50.18 -41.58 -7.71
N LYS A 137 -49.70 -40.39 -7.33
CA LYS A 137 -48.26 -40.11 -7.29
C LYS A 137 -47.58 -41.20 -6.48
N LYS A 138 -46.44 -41.70 -6.96
CA LYS A 138 -45.62 -42.64 -6.19
C LYS A 138 -45.19 -41.96 -4.89
N THR A 139 -45.19 -42.71 -3.80
CA THR A 139 -44.68 -42.22 -2.51
C THR A 139 -43.21 -42.61 -2.38
N VAL A 140 -42.35 -41.59 -2.41
CA VAL A 140 -40.88 -41.69 -2.33
C VAL A 140 -40.40 -40.57 -1.43
N ASP A 141 -39.56 -40.89 -0.44
CA ASP A 141 -38.83 -39.93 0.41
C ASP A 141 -37.45 -39.71 -0.22
N TRP A 142 -37.30 -38.60 -0.91
CA TRP A 142 -36.05 -38.21 -1.54
C TRP A 142 -35.15 -37.53 -0.51
N ALA A 143 -33.84 -37.57 -0.72
CA ALA A 143 -32.93 -36.75 0.06
C ALA A 143 -31.74 -36.33 -0.78
N VAL A 144 -31.39 -35.05 -0.66
CA VAL A 144 -30.10 -34.52 -1.12
C VAL A 144 -29.28 -34.09 0.09
N TYR A 145 -28.00 -34.48 0.13
CA TYR A 145 -27.12 -34.16 1.25
C TYR A 145 -25.64 -34.15 0.84
N ASN A 146 -24.77 -33.72 1.75
CA ASN A 146 -23.33 -33.55 1.54
C ASN A 146 -22.96 -32.77 0.27
N PRO A 147 -23.56 -31.58 0.05
CA PRO A 147 -23.18 -30.77 -1.10
C PRO A 147 -21.74 -30.23 -0.94
N SER A 148 -21.01 -30.12 -2.04
CA SER A 148 -19.60 -29.70 -2.04
C SER A 148 -19.16 -29.07 -3.36
N ALA A 149 -18.04 -28.35 -3.33
CA ALA A 149 -17.37 -27.83 -4.53
C ALA A 149 -16.03 -28.55 -4.75
N THR A 150 -15.64 -28.71 -6.01
CA THR A 150 -14.33 -29.24 -6.41
C THR A 150 -13.71 -28.29 -7.44
N PRO A 151 -12.53 -27.70 -7.16
CA PRO A 151 -11.76 -27.80 -5.91
C PRO A 151 -12.48 -27.15 -4.71
N ALA A 152 -12.12 -27.55 -3.48
CA ALA A 152 -12.78 -27.06 -2.26
C ALA A 152 -12.50 -25.57 -1.96
N ASN A 153 -11.34 -25.07 -2.38
CA ASN A 153 -10.92 -23.66 -2.23
C ASN A 153 -10.56 -23.09 -3.61
N PRO A 154 -11.55 -22.82 -4.48
CA PRO A 154 -11.28 -22.38 -5.84
C PRO A 154 -10.77 -20.93 -5.88
N THR A 155 -9.96 -20.65 -6.88
CA THR A 155 -9.61 -19.30 -7.32
C THR A 155 -10.45 -18.90 -8.53
N ILE A 156 -10.43 -17.61 -8.89
CA ILE A 156 -11.11 -17.11 -10.11
C ILE A 156 -10.66 -17.80 -11.41
N ASN A 157 -9.52 -18.49 -11.38
CA ASN A 157 -8.99 -19.22 -12.53
C ASN A 157 -9.47 -20.67 -12.62
N ASP A 158 -10.04 -21.22 -11.55
CA ASP A 158 -10.44 -22.61 -11.47
C ASP A 158 -11.84 -22.84 -12.05
N PHE A 159 -12.00 -23.96 -12.76
CA PHE A 159 -13.32 -24.48 -13.09
C PHE A 159 -13.86 -25.26 -11.89
N VAL A 160 -14.98 -24.82 -11.35
CA VAL A 160 -15.61 -25.39 -10.17
C VAL A 160 -16.73 -26.33 -10.59
N ARG A 161 -16.64 -27.58 -10.13
CA ARG A 161 -17.72 -28.58 -10.20
C ARG A 161 -18.43 -28.61 -8.85
N LEU A 162 -19.74 -28.47 -8.86
CA LEU A 162 -20.58 -28.63 -7.67
C LEU A 162 -21.11 -30.06 -7.62
N ASN A 163 -21.09 -30.67 -6.44
CA ASN A 163 -21.51 -32.04 -6.21
C ASN A 163 -22.57 -32.10 -5.10
N VAL A 164 -23.44 -33.11 -5.14
CA VAL A 164 -24.37 -33.46 -4.06
C VAL A 164 -24.60 -34.97 -4.07
N VAL A 165 -25.00 -35.54 -2.94
CA VAL A 165 -25.44 -36.94 -2.86
C VAL A 165 -26.96 -36.98 -2.89
N LEU A 166 -27.53 -37.66 -3.88
CA LEU A 166 -28.95 -37.95 -4.03
C LEU A 166 -29.26 -39.37 -3.56
N ARG A 167 -30.34 -39.56 -2.80
CA ARG A 167 -30.76 -40.88 -2.31
C ARG A 167 -32.28 -40.98 -2.18
N ILE A 168 -32.81 -42.19 -2.36
CA ILE A 168 -34.14 -42.57 -1.86
C ILE A 168 -33.97 -43.10 -0.43
N ILE A 169 -34.56 -42.41 0.54
CA ILE A 169 -34.58 -42.82 1.94
C ILE A 169 -35.60 -43.94 2.15
N ALA A 170 -36.80 -43.79 1.60
CA ALA A 170 -37.87 -44.77 1.67
C ALA A 170 -38.77 -44.71 0.42
N THR A 171 -39.39 -45.83 0.08
CA THR A 171 -40.40 -45.95 -0.98
C THR A 171 -41.34 -47.10 -0.67
N ILE A 172 -42.61 -46.96 -1.03
CA ILE A 172 -43.64 -48.01 -0.94
C ILE A 172 -44.18 -48.42 -2.32
N SER A 173 -43.70 -47.79 -3.38
CA SER A 173 -44.03 -48.12 -4.78
C SER A 173 -42.90 -48.95 -5.40
N PRO A 174 -43.13 -49.71 -6.49
CA PRO A 174 -42.03 -50.30 -7.26
C PRO A 174 -41.33 -49.26 -8.14
N GLY A 175 -40.00 -49.40 -8.27
CA GLY A 175 -39.16 -48.58 -9.17
C GLY A 175 -39.30 -49.01 -10.64
N PRO A 176 -38.60 -48.32 -11.57
CA PRO A 176 -37.64 -47.23 -11.35
C PRO A 176 -38.30 -45.87 -11.02
N TYR A 177 -37.48 -44.92 -10.53
CA TYR A 177 -37.90 -43.58 -10.14
C TYR A 177 -37.10 -42.52 -10.91
N PRO A 178 -37.60 -42.05 -12.07
CA PRO A 178 -37.06 -40.86 -12.71
C PRO A 178 -37.41 -39.62 -11.86
N VAL A 179 -36.44 -38.77 -11.57
CA VAL A 179 -36.64 -37.56 -10.77
C VAL A 179 -35.80 -36.41 -11.33
N ASP A 180 -36.41 -35.23 -11.39
CA ASP A 180 -35.71 -34.01 -11.77
C ASP A 180 -34.87 -33.50 -10.61
N ILE A 181 -33.67 -33.04 -10.91
CA ILE A 181 -32.79 -32.37 -9.96
C ILE A 181 -32.23 -31.10 -10.58
N VAL A 182 -32.24 -30.02 -9.80
CA VAL A 182 -31.74 -28.71 -10.20
C VAL A 182 -30.72 -28.18 -9.21
N CYS A 183 -29.77 -27.40 -9.71
CA CYS A 183 -28.74 -26.73 -8.94
C CYS A 183 -28.75 -25.24 -9.27
N PHE A 184 -28.86 -24.39 -8.24
CA PHE A 184 -28.77 -22.94 -8.35
C PHE A 184 -27.53 -22.43 -7.64
N VAL A 185 -26.90 -21.40 -8.20
CA VAL A 185 -25.88 -20.59 -7.52
C VAL A 185 -26.34 -19.14 -7.51
N ASP A 186 -26.45 -18.55 -6.32
CA ASP A 186 -26.95 -17.18 -6.10
C ASP A 186 -28.30 -16.89 -6.79
N GLY A 187 -29.16 -17.91 -6.85
CA GLY A 187 -30.47 -17.85 -7.50
C GLY A 187 -30.47 -18.05 -9.02
N VAL A 188 -29.30 -18.26 -9.64
CA VAL A 188 -29.18 -18.57 -11.08
C VAL A 188 -29.09 -20.08 -11.29
N LEU A 189 -29.89 -20.62 -12.20
CA LEU A 189 -29.86 -22.04 -12.57
C LEU A 189 -28.53 -22.38 -13.25
N VAL A 190 -27.78 -23.31 -12.65
CA VAL A 190 -26.49 -23.79 -13.17
C VAL A 190 -26.54 -25.28 -13.55
N GLY A 191 -27.50 -26.05 -13.09
CA GLY A 191 -27.62 -27.45 -13.51
C GLY A 191 -29.06 -27.89 -13.44
N GLU A 192 -29.47 -28.68 -14.42
CA GLU A 192 -30.76 -29.37 -14.42
C GLU A 192 -30.59 -30.72 -15.12
N GLY A 193 -31.41 -31.69 -14.72
CA GLY A 193 -31.47 -32.97 -15.40
C GLY A 193 -32.41 -33.94 -14.69
N THR A 194 -32.79 -34.99 -15.41
CA THR A 194 -33.60 -36.09 -14.87
C THR A 194 -32.70 -37.29 -14.64
N LEU A 195 -32.71 -37.81 -13.41
CA LEU A 195 -31.94 -38.99 -13.01
C LEU A 195 -32.89 -40.13 -12.67
N THR A 196 -32.52 -41.36 -13.01
CA THR A 196 -33.33 -42.54 -12.67
C THR A 196 -32.64 -43.37 -11.60
N LEU A 197 -33.29 -43.52 -10.44
CA LEU A 197 -32.83 -44.41 -9.38
C LEU A 197 -33.62 -45.72 -9.40
N SER A 198 -32.92 -46.83 -9.22
CA SER A 198 -33.50 -48.18 -9.17
C SER A 198 -33.62 -48.74 -7.75
N GLY A 199 -33.14 -48.01 -6.73
CA GLY A 199 -33.12 -48.44 -5.34
C GLY A 199 -32.61 -47.36 -4.38
N THR A 200 -32.33 -47.73 -3.14
CA THR A 200 -31.95 -46.82 -2.04
C THR A 200 -30.45 -46.52 -1.94
N ASN A 201 -29.65 -47.03 -2.89
CA ASN A 201 -28.22 -46.73 -2.96
C ASN A 201 -28.03 -45.24 -3.31
N PRO A 202 -27.16 -44.51 -2.57
CA PRO A 202 -26.88 -43.12 -2.88
C PRO A 202 -26.15 -42.97 -4.22
N MET A 203 -26.42 -41.87 -4.91
CA MET A 203 -25.81 -41.46 -6.16
C MET A 203 -25.17 -40.09 -6.00
N THR A 204 -23.91 -39.94 -6.42
CA THR A 204 -23.29 -38.61 -6.52
C THR A 204 -23.72 -37.93 -7.81
N VAL A 205 -24.30 -36.74 -7.68
CA VAL A 205 -24.72 -35.88 -8.79
C VAL A 205 -23.78 -34.69 -8.85
N TYR A 206 -23.45 -34.23 -10.06
CA TYR A 206 -22.57 -33.08 -10.23
C TYR A 206 -22.96 -32.22 -11.43
N THR A 207 -22.52 -30.97 -11.40
CA THR A 207 -22.67 -30.00 -12.49
C THR A 207 -21.50 -30.06 -13.47
N ASP A 208 -21.68 -29.53 -14.68
CA ASP A 208 -20.55 -29.22 -15.56
C ASP A 208 -19.66 -28.15 -14.91
N PRO A 209 -18.32 -28.27 -15.00
CA PRO A 209 -17.41 -27.31 -14.38
C PRO A 209 -17.59 -25.88 -14.95
N ARG A 210 -17.67 -24.87 -14.08
CA ARG A 210 -17.79 -23.45 -14.47
C ARG A 210 -16.90 -22.54 -13.63
N LYS A 211 -16.53 -21.38 -14.20
CA LYS A 211 -15.86 -20.32 -13.44
C LYS A 211 -16.88 -19.45 -12.74
N TYR A 212 -16.51 -18.98 -11.56
CA TYR A 212 -17.31 -18.08 -10.73
C TYR A 212 -16.48 -16.83 -10.41
N SER A 213 -17.16 -15.70 -10.18
CA SER A 213 -16.52 -14.46 -9.76
C SER A 213 -15.88 -14.61 -8.37
N ALA A 214 -14.96 -13.73 -8.00
CA ALA A 214 -14.45 -13.72 -6.63
C ALA A 214 -15.57 -13.37 -5.62
N GLY A 215 -15.57 -14.04 -4.47
CA GLY A 215 -16.56 -13.85 -3.41
C GLY A 215 -17.16 -15.15 -2.91
N THR A 216 -18.09 -15.03 -1.96
CA THR A 216 -18.86 -16.16 -1.41
C THR A 216 -20.11 -16.39 -2.23
N HIS A 217 -20.29 -17.61 -2.70
CA HIS A 217 -21.42 -18.07 -3.51
C HIS A 217 -22.30 -19.00 -2.68
N THR A 218 -23.62 -18.85 -2.77
CA THR A 218 -24.60 -19.73 -2.14
C THR A 218 -25.15 -20.71 -3.16
N VAL A 219 -25.09 -22.00 -2.84
CA VAL A 219 -25.57 -23.08 -3.72
C VAL A 219 -26.80 -23.74 -3.10
N ILE A 220 -27.78 -24.04 -3.94
CA ILE A 220 -28.99 -24.78 -3.58
C ILE A 220 -29.16 -25.93 -4.56
N TRP A 221 -29.20 -27.15 -4.04
CA TRP A 221 -29.67 -28.33 -4.79
C TRP A 221 -31.12 -28.61 -4.42
N ILE A 222 -31.96 -28.92 -5.40
CA ILE A 222 -33.37 -29.28 -5.20
C ILE A 222 -33.67 -30.52 -6.03
N VAL A 223 -34.10 -31.59 -5.37
CA VAL A 223 -34.66 -32.79 -6.03
C VAL A 223 -36.17 -32.69 -6.04
N ASP A 224 -36.80 -33.23 -7.10
CA ASP A 224 -38.24 -33.20 -7.32
C ASP A 224 -38.85 -31.78 -7.27
N PRO A 225 -38.28 -30.77 -7.96
CA PRO A 225 -38.75 -29.38 -7.87
C PRO A 225 -40.20 -29.18 -8.38
N ASN A 226 -40.71 -30.11 -9.18
CA ASN A 226 -42.08 -30.11 -9.70
C ASN A 226 -43.07 -30.83 -8.76
N HIS A 227 -42.58 -31.40 -7.65
CA HIS A 227 -43.33 -32.22 -6.70
C HIS A 227 -44.10 -33.36 -7.39
N GLU A 228 -43.47 -34.08 -8.32
CA GLU A 228 -44.08 -35.21 -9.02
C GLU A 228 -44.36 -36.39 -8.07
N TYR A 229 -43.60 -36.49 -6.97
CA TYR A 229 -43.74 -37.54 -5.96
C TYR A 229 -44.53 -37.08 -4.74
N ASN A 230 -45.17 -38.04 -4.06
CA ASN A 230 -45.71 -37.86 -2.72
C ASN A 230 -44.57 -38.05 -1.71
N ASP A 231 -43.84 -36.98 -1.42
CA ASP A 231 -42.73 -37.00 -0.47
C ASP A 231 -43.19 -36.61 0.94
N PRO A 232 -43.07 -37.51 1.94
CA PRO A 232 -43.48 -37.21 3.31
C PRO A 232 -42.56 -36.19 4.01
N ASN A 233 -41.39 -35.87 3.46
CA ASN A 233 -40.37 -35.05 4.11
C ASN A 233 -39.72 -34.02 3.17
N LEU A 234 -40.50 -33.13 2.55
CA LEU A 234 -39.97 -32.10 1.62
C LEU A 234 -38.75 -31.27 2.10
N GLY A 235 -38.45 -31.23 3.41
CA GLY A 235 -37.31 -30.51 3.97
C GLY A 235 -35.93 -31.10 3.61
N ASN A 236 -35.82 -32.40 3.31
CA ASN A 236 -34.57 -33.03 2.87
C ASN A 236 -34.42 -33.06 1.33
N ASN A 237 -35.40 -32.54 0.60
CA ASN A 237 -35.34 -32.38 -0.85
C ASN A 237 -34.47 -31.21 -1.29
N GLN A 238 -33.89 -30.49 -0.32
CA GLN A 238 -33.00 -29.37 -0.56
C GLN A 238 -31.74 -29.47 0.27
N ALA A 239 -30.61 -29.12 -0.35
CA ALA A 239 -29.32 -29.02 0.33
C ALA A 239 -28.67 -27.68 -0.01
N PHE A 240 -28.17 -27.01 1.02
CA PHE A 240 -27.53 -25.70 0.94
C PHE A 240 -26.05 -25.82 1.28
N PHE A 241 -25.19 -25.11 0.55
CA PHE A 241 -23.83 -24.83 1.00
C PHE A 241 -23.31 -23.52 0.43
N GLN A 242 -22.21 -23.06 1.00
CA GLN A 242 -21.46 -21.93 0.48
C GLN A 242 -20.05 -22.36 0.11
N PHE A 243 -19.51 -21.78 -0.95
CA PHE A 243 -18.09 -21.84 -1.26
C PHE A 243 -17.59 -20.43 -1.55
N THR A 244 -16.30 -20.19 -1.32
CA THR A 244 -15.67 -18.90 -1.58
C THR A 244 -14.65 -19.05 -2.70
N VAL A 245 -14.77 -18.20 -3.70
CA VAL A 245 -13.81 -18.06 -4.79
C VAL A 245 -12.84 -16.95 -4.43
N SER A 246 -11.56 -17.30 -4.30
CA SER A 246 -10.52 -16.33 -3.96
C SER A 246 -9.92 -15.69 -5.21
N THR A 247 -9.54 -14.43 -5.13
CA THR A 247 -8.61 -13.86 -6.11
C THR A 247 -7.19 -14.35 -5.80
N PRO A 248 -6.33 -14.58 -6.81
CA PRO A 248 -4.91 -14.76 -6.55
C PRO A 248 -4.38 -13.58 -5.75
N VAL A 249 -3.73 -13.86 -4.62
CA VAL A 249 -3.09 -12.81 -3.82
C VAL A 249 -1.97 -12.21 -4.67
N GLN A 250 -2.05 -10.91 -4.96
CA GLN A 250 -1.04 -10.24 -5.77
C GLN A 250 0.32 -10.32 -5.07
N PHE A 251 1.35 -10.62 -5.86
CA PHE A 251 2.73 -10.58 -5.39
C PHE A 251 3.09 -9.15 -4.95
N ASP A 252 3.55 -8.99 -3.72
CA ASP A 252 4.10 -7.73 -3.20
C ASP A 252 5.33 -8.00 -2.33
N PHE A 253 6.24 -7.03 -2.28
CA PHE A 253 7.47 -7.10 -1.49
C PHE A 253 7.87 -5.73 -0.92
N SER A 254 8.69 -5.75 0.13
CA SER A 254 9.37 -4.56 0.66
C SER A 254 10.84 -4.58 0.28
N LEU A 255 11.43 -3.39 0.15
CA LEU A 255 12.85 -3.20 -0.14
C LEU A 255 13.41 -2.23 0.90
N ILE A 256 14.42 -2.68 1.64
CA ILE A 256 15.04 -1.92 2.73
C ILE A 256 16.54 -1.95 2.52
N ALA A 257 17.21 -0.81 2.73
CA ALA A 257 18.66 -0.69 2.66
C ALA A 257 19.21 -0.20 4.00
N SER A 258 20.33 -0.76 4.45
CA SER A 258 20.97 -0.41 5.72
C SER A 258 22.50 -0.50 5.62
N PRO A 259 23.25 0.44 6.22
CA PRO A 259 22.77 1.64 6.92
C PRO A 259 22.17 2.66 5.95
N SER A 260 21.43 3.66 6.44
CA SER A 260 20.87 4.72 5.60
C SER A 260 21.92 5.72 5.10
N THR A 261 23.11 5.76 5.71
CA THR A 261 24.22 6.62 5.32
C THR A 261 25.56 5.96 5.61
N GLN A 262 26.54 6.15 4.72
CA GLN A 262 27.96 5.90 5.00
C GLN A 262 28.82 7.05 4.51
N THR A 263 29.92 7.29 5.24
CA THR A 263 30.95 8.26 4.89
C THR A 263 32.23 7.50 4.58
N ILE A 264 32.85 7.82 3.44
CA ILE A 264 34.11 7.25 2.98
C ILE A 264 35.00 8.36 2.41
N LYS A 265 36.30 8.08 2.28
CA LYS A 265 37.21 8.91 1.47
C LYS A 265 37.19 8.46 0.02
N ALA A 266 37.54 9.36 -0.89
CA ALA A 266 37.75 8.98 -2.29
C ALA A 266 38.83 7.88 -2.40
N GLY A 267 38.54 6.81 -3.13
CA GLY A 267 39.39 5.62 -3.26
C GLY A 267 38.97 4.45 -2.35
N GLU A 268 38.04 4.68 -1.42
CA GLU A 268 37.50 3.64 -0.54
C GLU A 268 36.20 3.04 -1.08
N GLU A 269 35.69 2.05 -0.35
CA GLU A 269 34.48 1.30 -0.68
C GLU A 269 33.44 1.43 0.44
N ALA A 270 32.17 1.55 0.05
CA ALA A 270 31.02 1.54 0.95
C ALA A 270 30.21 0.25 0.76
N ILE A 271 29.69 -0.30 1.85
CA ILE A 271 28.97 -1.58 1.85
C ILE A 271 27.61 -1.41 2.52
N PHE A 272 26.54 -1.71 1.78
CA PHE A 272 25.16 -1.67 2.25
C PHE A 272 24.52 -3.06 2.17
N SER A 273 23.68 -3.39 3.15
CA SER A 273 22.83 -4.58 3.15
C SER A 273 21.45 -4.21 2.63
N ILE A 274 20.96 -4.97 1.66
CA ILE A 274 19.67 -4.80 1.01
C ILE A 274 18.79 -5.99 1.40
N ALA A 275 17.70 -5.73 2.10
CA ALA A 275 16.72 -6.74 2.45
C ALA A 275 15.51 -6.62 1.52
N VAL A 276 15.15 -7.73 0.89
CA VAL A 276 13.93 -7.86 0.07
C VAL A 276 13.02 -8.85 0.77
N ASN A 277 11.89 -8.39 1.33
CA ASN A 277 10.99 -9.27 2.09
C ASN A 277 9.67 -9.46 1.36
N LEU A 278 9.20 -10.71 1.26
CA LEU A 278 7.87 -11.04 0.74
C LEU A 278 6.79 -10.43 1.65
N ILE A 279 5.83 -9.73 1.06
CA ILE A 279 4.65 -9.20 1.78
C ILE A 279 3.43 -10.09 1.50
N SER A 280 3.18 -10.42 0.23
CA SER A 280 2.02 -11.18 -0.18
C SER A 280 2.24 -11.92 -1.50
N GLY A 281 1.39 -12.91 -1.79
CA GLY A 281 1.40 -13.66 -3.05
C GLY A 281 2.53 -14.69 -3.15
N THR A 282 2.62 -15.34 -4.30
CA THR A 282 3.71 -16.28 -4.61
C THR A 282 4.98 -15.50 -4.95
N PRO A 283 6.14 -15.81 -4.34
CA PRO A 283 7.41 -15.16 -4.66
C PRO A 283 7.73 -15.22 -6.15
N SER A 284 8.11 -14.06 -6.70
CA SER A 284 8.62 -13.91 -8.06
C SER A 284 9.97 -13.21 -8.02
N THR A 285 10.81 -13.42 -9.03
CA THR A 285 12.18 -12.89 -9.07
C THR A 285 12.15 -11.36 -9.02
N VAL A 286 12.89 -10.79 -8.07
CA VAL A 286 13.15 -9.34 -7.96
C VAL A 286 14.59 -9.08 -8.41
N THR A 287 14.75 -8.24 -9.42
CA THR A 287 16.07 -7.77 -9.91
C THR A 287 16.40 -6.41 -9.31
N LEU A 288 17.62 -6.25 -8.81
CA LEU A 288 18.10 -5.04 -8.15
C LEU A 288 18.92 -4.17 -9.10
N SER A 289 18.78 -2.85 -8.96
CA SER A 289 19.57 -1.83 -9.66
C SER A 289 19.80 -0.62 -8.77
N ALA A 290 20.79 0.21 -9.09
CA ALA A 290 21.09 1.45 -8.37
C ALA A 290 21.34 2.61 -9.34
N SER A 291 21.01 3.82 -8.91
CA SER A 291 21.23 5.08 -9.63
C SER A 291 21.58 6.21 -8.65
N GLY A 292 22.10 7.33 -9.13
CA GLY A 292 22.51 8.46 -8.28
C GLY A 292 23.95 8.37 -7.74
N LEU A 293 24.77 7.50 -8.33
CA LEU A 293 26.21 7.47 -8.06
C LEU A 293 26.90 8.74 -8.60
N PRO A 294 28.12 9.08 -8.10
CA PRO A 294 28.99 10.04 -8.75
C PRO A 294 29.11 9.76 -10.26
N SER A 295 28.98 10.81 -11.09
CA SER A 295 28.98 10.66 -12.56
C SER A 295 30.28 10.07 -13.11
N THR A 296 31.37 10.22 -12.37
CA THR A 296 32.70 9.71 -12.71
C THR A 296 33.38 9.16 -11.46
N GLY A 297 34.10 8.05 -11.61
CA GLY A 297 34.94 7.50 -10.54
C GLY A 297 34.26 6.58 -9.54
N ALA A 298 32.98 6.26 -9.70
CA ALA A 298 32.27 5.33 -8.85
C ALA A 298 31.61 4.19 -9.65
N SER A 299 31.57 2.99 -9.06
CA SER A 299 30.83 1.83 -9.58
C SER A 299 30.10 1.10 -8.46
N PHE A 300 29.10 0.29 -8.81
CA PHE A 300 28.38 -0.53 -7.83
C PHE A 300 28.24 -1.99 -8.29
N LEU A 301 28.09 -2.89 -7.31
CA LEU A 301 27.82 -4.31 -7.52
C LEU A 301 26.86 -4.82 -6.44
N PHE A 302 25.82 -5.55 -6.86
CA PHE A 302 24.97 -6.33 -5.96
C PHE A 302 25.40 -7.79 -5.92
N ASN A 303 25.33 -8.42 -4.76
CA ASN A 303 25.56 -9.86 -4.61
C ASN A 303 24.57 -10.48 -3.61
N PRO A 304 23.56 -11.25 -4.06
CA PRO A 304 23.19 -11.50 -5.46
C PRO A 304 22.51 -10.27 -6.13
N THR A 305 22.49 -10.20 -7.46
CA THR A 305 21.81 -9.12 -8.21
C THR A 305 20.29 -9.31 -8.31
N GLN A 306 19.80 -10.51 -8.04
CA GLN A 306 18.37 -10.86 -8.06
C GLN A 306 18.07 -12.08 -7.19
N GLY A 307 16.80 -12.26 -6.83
CA GLY A 307 16.33 -13.43 -6.08
C GLY A 307 14.81 -13.45 -5.90
N ASN A 308 14.27 -14.59 -5.44
CA ASN A 308 12.87 -14.68 -5.02
C ASN A 308 12.75 -14.26 -3.55
N PRO A 309 11.91 -13.29 -3.18
CA PRO A 309 11.75 -12.87 -1.79
C PRO A 309 11.26 -14.02 -0.88
N SER A 310 11.71 -14.10 0.38
CA SER A 310 12.63 -13.16 1.05
C SER A 310 14.11 -13.51 0.80
N PHE A 311 14.92 -12.50 0.46
CA PHE A 311 16.38 -12.65 0.33
C PHE A 311 17.12 -11.36 0.73
N SER A 312 18.43 -11.48 0.99
CA SER A 312 19.32 -10.36 1.20
C SER A 312 20.35 -10.25 0.07
N SER A 313 20.78 -9.03 -0.22
CA SER A 313 21.85 -8.72 -1.16
C SER A 313 22.80 -7.70 -0.57
N THR A 314 24.10 -7.85 -0.84
CA THR A 314 25.10 -6.85 -0.49
C THR A 314 25.29 -5.90 -1.66
N LEU A 315 25.04 -4.61 -1.44
CA LEU A 315 25.41 -3.53 -2.36
C LEU A 315 26.79 -3.00 -1.97
N LYS A 316 27.77 -3.22 -2.83
CA LYS A 316 29.11 -2.65 -2.74
C LYS A 316 29.23 -1.47 -3.69
N ILE A 317 29.68 -0.32 -3.20
CA ILE A 317 29.99 0.86 -4.01
C ILE A 317 31.49 1.14 -3.87
N SER A 318 32.22 1.12 -4.98
CA SER A 318 33.67 1.38 -5.00
C SER A 318 33.96 2.72 -5.66
N THR A 319 34.84 3.51 -5.05
CA THR A 319 35.27 4.81 -5.57
C THR A 319 36.77 4.79 -5.92
N ILE A 320 37.22 5.71 -6.77
CA ILE A 320 38.65 5.96 -7.06
C ILE A 320 39.14 7.22 -6.35
N GLU A 321 40.46 7.41 -6.22
CA GLU A 321 41.08 8.55 -5.51
C GLU A 321 40.63 9.94 -6.03
N ASN A 322 40.30 10.04 -7.31
CA ASN A 322 39.84 11.29 -7.95
C ASN A 322 38.31 11.44 -7.98
N THR A 323 37.57 10.60 -7.27
CA THR A 323 36.10 10.74 -7.17
C THR A 323 35.77 12.04 -6.46
N SER A 324 34.92 12.88 -7.07
CA SER A 324 34.59 14.18 -6.50
C SER A 324 33.95 14.04 -5.12
N PRO A 325 34.46 14.75 -4.09
CA PRO A 325 33.82 14.83 -2.79
C PRO A 325 32.39 15.38 -2.89
N GLY A 326 31.50 14.90 -2.03
CA GLY A 326 30.10 15.32 -2.04
C GLY A 326 29.17 14.36 -1.31
N SER A 327 27.90 14.74 -1.23
CA SER A 327 26.82 13.89 -0.73
C SER A 327 25.99 13.39 -1.91
N TYR A 328 25.91 12.07 -2.05
CA TYR A 328 25.26 11.39 -3.16
C TYR A 328 24.05 10.62 -2.65
N THR A 329 22.85 11.00 -3.12
CA THR A 329 21.62 10.26 -2.85
C THR A 329 21.48 9.12 -3.85
N ILE A 330 21.65 7.89 -3.38
CA ILE A 330 21.62 6.69 -4.21
C ILE A 330 20.25 6.03 -4.07
N THR A 331 19.57 5.85 -5.20
CA THR A 331 18.27 5.18 -5.27
C THR A 331 18.45 3.74 -5.74
N ILE A 332 18.10 2.80 -4.86
CA ILE A 332 18.09 1.37 -5.13
C ILE A 332 16.69 0.98 -5.57
N THR A 333 16.58 0.28 -6.69
CA THR A 333 15.29 -0.14 -7.26
C THR A 333 15.25 -1.67 -7.37
N GLY A 334 14.22 -2.27 -6.78
CA GLY A 334 13.85 -3.67 -7.00
C GLY A 334 12.67 -3.75 -7.96
N VAL A 335 12.78 -4.59 -8.99
CA VAL A 335 11.73 -4.76 -10.02
C VAL A 335 11.36 -6.23 -10.16
N SER A 336 10.06 -6.52 -10.21
CA SER A 336 9.52 -7.82 -10.61
C SER A 336 8.28 -7.63 -11.49
N GLY A 337 8.39 -7.94 -12.77
CA GLY A 337 7.33 -7.63 -13.75
C GLY A 337 7.03 -6.13 -13.79
N SER A 338 5.79 -5.74 -13.52
CA SER A 338 5.36 -4.32 -13.43
C SER A 338 5.47 -3.73 -12.03
N LEU A 339 5.80 -4.52 -11.00
CA LEU A 339 5.95 -4.05 -9.63
C LEU A 339 7.37 -3.50 -9.41
N SER A 340 7.47 -2.28 -8.91
CA SER A 340 8.73 -1.62 -8.56
C SER A 340 8.67 -1.05 -7.15
N LYS A 341 9.75 -1.22 -6.38
CA LYS A 341 9.94 -0.64 -5.05
C LYS A 341 11.31 0.00 -4.98
N THR A 342 11.43 1.08 -4.21
CA THR A 342 12.69 1.82 -4.06
C THR A 342 13.11 1.94 -2.61
N ALA A 343 14.41 1.90 -2.37
CA ALA A 343 15.04 2.31 -1.12
C ALA A 343 16.11 3.37 -1.42
N VAL A 344 16.34 4.28 -0.47
CA VAL A 344 17.31 5.37 -0.64
C VAL A 344 18.37 5.29 0.45
N ILE A 345 19.62 5.47 0.05
CA ILE A 345 20.77 5.61 0.96
C ILE A 345 21.54 6.89 0.59
N THR A 346 22.36 7.37 1.52
CA THR A 346 23.26 8.50 1.29
C THR A 346 24.72 8.02 1.36
N LEU A 347 25.49 8.30 0.31
CA LEU A 347 26.94 8.11 0.31
C LEU A 347 27.61 9.49 0.44
N ILE A 348 28.40 9.68 1.49
CA ILE A 348 29.20 10.89 1.67
C ILE A 348 30.65 10.56 1.30
N ILE A 349 31.20 11.27 0.33
CA ILE A 349 32.60 11.19 -0.06
C ILE A 349 33.30 12.43 0.47
N GLU A 350 34.23 12.24 1.41
CA GLU A 350 35.01 13.33 1.99
C GLU A 350 36.13 13.80 1.07
N SER A 351 36.47 15.08 1.16
CA SER A 351 37.66 15.63 0.52
C SER A 351 38.92 15.01 1.14
N PRO A 352 39.95 14.70 0.33
CA PRO A 352 41.27 14.45 0.88
C PRO A 352 41.71 15.65 1.73
N VAL A 353 42.31 15.41 2.89
CA VAL A 353 42.94 16.47 3.67
C VAL A 353 44.11 16.99 2.85
N GLU A 354 44.07 18.25 2.42
CA GLU A 354 45.16 18.85 1.65
C GLU A 354 46.42 18.92 2.53
N PRO A 355 47.60 18.51 2.03
CA PRO A 355 48.86 18.67 2.76
C PRO A 355 49.13 20.15 3.08
N ASP A 356 49.41 20.46 4.36
CA ASP A 356 49.74 21.81 4.85
C ASP A 356 50.73 21.73 6.03
N PHE A 357 51.18 22.86 6.58
CA PHE A 357 51.97 22.90 7.81
C PHE A 357 51.55 24.06 8.72
N LYS A 358 51.90 24.01 10.01
CA LYS A 358 51.72 25.09 10.99
C LYS A 358 53.06 25.73 11.34
N LEU A 359 53.06 27.04 11.57
CA LEU A 359 54.21 27.83 12.02
C LEU A 359 53.86 28.47 13.37
N SER A 360 54.72 28.28 14.37
CA SER A 360 54.63 28.96 15.67
C SER A 360 55.99 29.45 16.16
N ILE A 361 56.00 30.43 17.05
CA ILE A 361 57.20 30.98 17.68
C ILE A 361 56.97 31.17 19.18
N ALA A 362 57.97 30.88 20.00
CA ALA A 362 57.91 31.08 21.44
C ALA A 362 59.27 31.57 22.02
N PRO A 363 59.26 32.53 22.95
CA PRO A 363 58.11 33.36 23.31
C PRO A 363 57.76 34.38 22.20
N GLU A 364 56.57 34.98 22.23
CA GLU A 364 56.17 35.96 21.20
C GLU A 364 56.88 37.32 21.36
N SER A 365 57.43 37.60 22.54
CA SER A 365 58.22 38.79 22.83
C SER A 365 59.40 38.49 23.74
N GLN A 366 60.52 39.17 23.50
CA GLN A 366 61.70 39.15 24.37
C GLN A 366 62.18 40.57 24.68
N ILE A 367 62.87 40.73 25.81
CA ILE A 367 63.52 41.97 26.22
C ILE A 367 65.01 41.72 26.37
N ILE A 368 65.84 42.59 25.79
CA ILE A 368 67.30 42.59 25.94
C ILE A 368 67.81 44.02 26.16
N GLU A 369 68.97 44.17 26.80
CA GLU A 369 69.74 45.42 26.72
C GLU A 369 70.60 45.44 25.44
N VAL A 370 71.07 46.61 25.01
CA VAL A 370 72.03 46.70 23.90
C VAL A 370 73.29 45.86 24.18
N SER A 371 73.90 45.29 23.12
CA SER A 371 75.03 44.35 23.22
C SER A 371 74.74 43.00 23.89
N GLN A 372 73.46 42.63 24.09
CA GLN A 372 73.04 41.32 24.59
C GLN A 372 72.42 40.45 23.47
N SER A 373 72.17 39.17 23.79
CA SER A 373 71.53 38.21 22.89
C SER A 373 70.29 37.57 23.52
N THR A 374 69.33 37.16 22.69
CA THR A 374 68.17 36.36 23.13
C THR A 374 67.82 35.29 22.10
N ASN A 375 67.01 34.32 22.53
CA ASN A 375 66.57 33.20 21.71
C ASN A 375 65.04 33.15 21.57
N TYR A 376 64.61 32.75 20.39
CA TYR A 376 63.25 32.32 20.08
C TYR A 376 63.29 30.87 19.58
N ILE A 377 62.25 30.09 19.87
CA ILE A 377 62.05 28.75 19.34
C ILE A 377 60.95 28.86 18.28
N ILE A 378 61.29 28.55 17.03
CA ILE A 378 60.36 28.44 15.92
C ILE A 378 60.03 26.97 15.73
N SER A 379 58.73 26.62 15.66
CA SER A 379 58.28 25.26 15.43
C SER A 379 57.47 25.18 14.13
N ILE A 380 57.79 24.17 13.31
CA ILE A 380 57.04 23.81 12.11
C ILE A 380 56.47 22.40 12.29
N THR A 381 55.16 22.25 12.10
CA THR A 381 54.45 20.97 12.22
C THR A 381 53.70 20.67 10.93
N GLY A 382 53.91 19.49 10.33
CA GLY A 382 53.22 19.05 9.12
C GLY A 382 51.78 18.59 9.42
N GLU A 383 50.87 18.83 8.49
CA GLU A 383 49.46 18.43 8.54
C GLU A 383 49.07 17.75 7.23
N GLY A 384 48.07 16.87 7.27
CA GLY A 384 47.57 16.22 6.05
C GLY A 384 48.61 15.40 5.27
N GLY A 385 49.67 14.91 5.94
CA GLY A 385 50.75 14.15 5.29
C GLY A 385 51.78 15.00 4.54
N PHE A 386 51.84 16.31 4.81
CA PHE A 386 52.82 17.21 4.22
C PHE A 386 54.26 16.74 4.44
N ASN A 387 54.97 16.50 3.33
CA ASN A 387 56.32 15.91 3.32
C ASN A 387 57.34 16.75 2.53
N SER A 388 56.95 17.97 2.14
CA SER A 388 57.84 18.88 1.44
C SER A 388 58.75 19.63 2.42
N GLU A 389 59.93 20.02 1.95
CA GLU A 389 60.86 20.83 2.74
C GLU A 389 60.32 22.26 2.91
N VAL A 390 60.42 22.81 4.13
CA VAL A 390 60.02 24.18 4.50
C VAL A 390 61.27 24.98 4.86
N ALA A 391 61.48 26.12 4.21
CA ALA A 391 62.55 27.06 4.49
C ALA A 391 62.06 28.22 5.37
N LEU A 392 62.90 28.65 6.31
CA LEU A 392 62.68 29.77 7.23
C LEU A 392 63.51 30.98 6.82
N VAL A 393 62.87 32.14 6.78
CA VAL A 393 63.50 33.44 6.56
C VAL A 393 63.04 34.40 7.65
N VAL A 394 63.99 35.18 8.20
CA VAL A 394 63.70 36.26 9.16
C VAL A 394 63.82 37.59 8.42
N SER A 395 62.82 38.46 8.57
CA SER A 395 62.78 39.77 7.92
C SER A 395 62.26 40.86 8.86
N GLY A 396 62.54 42.13 8.55
CA GLY A 396 62.06 43.26 9.35
C GLY A 396 62.80 43.48 10.67
N LEU A 397 64.00 42.93 10.84
CA LEU A 397 64.85 43.23 12.00
C LEU A 397 65.39 44.67 11.92
N PRO A 398 65.52 45.39 13.06
CA PRO A 398 66.13 46.72 13.07
C PRO A 398 67.63 46.65 12.77
N TYR A 399 68.20 47.77 12.33
CA TYR A 399 69.64 47.85 12.06
C TYR A 399 70.46 47.56 13.34
N GLY A 400 71.60 46.90 13.18
CA GLY A 400 72.45 46.51 14.32
C GLY A 400 72.06 45.19 15.01
N ILE A 401 71.00 44.50 14.55
CA ILE A 401 70.69 43.13 14.98
C ILE A 401 71.29 42.11 14.01
N GLN A 402 72.03 41.14 14.56
CA GLN A 402 72.43 39.92 13.85
C GLN A 402 71.48 38.78 14.21
N ALA A 403 71.05 38.01 13.21
CA ALA A 403 70.17 36.86 13.37
C ALA A 403 70.85 35.59 12.87
N SER A 404 70.72 34.51 13.63
CA SER A 404 71.14 33.16 13.21
C SER A 404 70.06 32.13 13.55
N LEU A 405 69.83 31.19 12.64
CA LEU A 405 68.94 30.05 12.83
C LEU A 405 69.79 28.80 12.99
N THR A 406 69.47 27.95 13.96
CA THR A 406 70.10 26.61 14.05
C THR A 406 69.72 25.73 12.87
N LYS A 407 68.52 25.94 12.30
CA LYS A 407 68.04 25.22 11.11
C LYS A 407 67.24 26.18 10.21
N SER A 408 67.79 26.53 9.06
CA SER A 408 67.12 27.41 8.09
C SER A 408 66.12 26.69 7.18
N THR A 409 66.12 25.35 7.13
CA THR A 409 65.20 24.56 6.30
C THR A 409 65.05 23.12 6.81
N GLY A 410 63.92 22.47 6.54
CA GLY A 410 63.74 21.02 6.77
C GLY A 410 62.33 20.50 6.44
N VAL A 411 62.19 19.17 6.38
CA VAL A 411 60.87 18.51 6.28
C VAL A 411 60.21 18.52 7.68
N PRO A 412 58.95 18.99 7.82
CA PRO A 412 58.21 18.93 9.07
C PRO A 412 58.05 17.48 9.60
N ASP A 413 58.07 17.25 10.92
CA ASP A 413 58.11 18.22 12.01
C ASP A 413 59.56 18.61 12.40
N TYR A 414 59.82 19.89 12.60
CA TYR A 414 61.11 20.35 13.14
C TYR A 414 61.01 21.68 13.88
N THR A 415 62.03 21.95 14.69
CA THR A 415 62.22 23.23 15.37
C THR A 415 63.52 23.90 14.93
N SER A 416 63.56 25.24 15.00
CA SER A 416 64.77 26.04 14.85
C SER A 416 64.86 27.07 15.95
N ILE A 417 66.04 27.20 16.58
CA ILE A 417 66.32 28.27 17.50
C ILE A 417 66.80 29.47 16.68
N LEU A 418 66.11 30.60 16.81
CA LEU A 418 66.52 31.89 16.28
C LEU A 418 67.23 32.66 17.40
N THR A 419 68.53 32.87 17.22
CA THR A 419 69.34 33.73 18.08
C THR A 419 69.41 35.12 17.48
N LEU A 420 69.01 36.13 18.26
CA LEU A 420 69.16 37.55 17.92
C LEU A 420 70.21 38.17 18.82
N ILE A 421 71.21 38.83 18.22
CA ILE A 421 72.30 39.50 18.93
C ILE A 421 72.24 40.99 18.60
N SER A 422 72.12 41.82 19.64
CA SER A 422 72.16 43.28 19.49
C SER A 422 73.59 43.79 19.49
N SER A 423 73.87 44.79 18.65
CA SER A 423 75.10 45.58 18.71
C SER A 423 74.94 46.84 19.59
N GLN A 424 76.03 47.62 19.72
CA GLN A 424 76.01 48.93 20.40
C GLN A 424 75.25 50.01 19.63
N THR A 425 75.03 49.83 18.31
CA THR A 425 74.30 50.80 17.49
C THR A 425 72.82 50.48 17.37
N SER A 426 72.36 49.33 17.88
CA SER A 426 70.97 48.94 17.81
C SER A 426 70.06 49.97 18.49
N PRO A 427 68.96 50.40 17.84
CA PRO A 427 68.07 51.41 18.38
C PRO A 427 67.27 50.86 19.57
N PRO A 428 67.30 51.48 20.76
CA PRO A 428 66.38 51.13 21.84
C PRO A 428 64.92 51.33 21.42
N GLY A 429 64.02 50.47 21.90
CA GLY A 429 62.60 50.50 21.57
C GLY A 429 61.98 49.12 21.36
N VAL A 430 60.73 49.13 20.92
CA VAL A 430 59.96 47.92 20.59
C VAL A 430 60.02 47.69 19.09
N HIS A 431 60.53 46.53 18.68
CA HIS A 431 60.72 46.17 17.27
C HIS A 431 59.98 44.89 16.93
N THR A 432 59.14 44.93 15.91
CA THR A 432 58.46 43.74 15.38
C THR A 432 59.22 43.20 14.17
N PHE A 433 59.48 41.89 14.16
CA PHE A 433 60.08 41.20 13.01
C PHE A 433 59.17 40.06 12.54
N THR A 434 59.36 39.61 11.31
CA THR A 434 58.53 38.58 10.67
C THR A 434 59.36 37.33 10.35
N ILE A 435 58.85 36.17 10.78
CA ILE A 435 59.27 34.85 10.33
C ILE A 435 58.43 34.46 9.13
N ILE A 436 59.07 34.09 8.03
CA ILE A 436 58.45 33.59 6.82
C ILE A 436 58.87 32.13 6.67
N ALA A 437 57.91 31.22 6.65
CA ALA A 437 58.11 29.80 6.37
C ALA A 437 57.52 29.47 5.00
N SER A 438 58.31 28.94 4.07
CA SER A 438 57.84 28.60 2.71
C SER A 438 58.29 27.20 2.30
N GLY A 439 57.36 26.38 1.81
CA GLY A 439 57.62 25.00 1.39
C GLY A 439 56.42 24.38 0.71
N GLY A 440 56.63 23.47 -0.25
CA GLY A 440 55.54 22.75 -0.94
C GLY A 440 54.51 23.66 -1.63
N GLY A 441 54.90 24.86 -2.07
CA GLY A 441 54.01 25.86 -2.67
C GLY A 441 53.15 26.64 -1.66
N LYS A 442 53.33 26.43 -0.35
CA LYS A 442 52.65 27.14 0.73
C LYS A 442 53.60 28.10 1.42
N THR A 443 53.11 29.27 1.85
CA THR A 443 53.87 30.26 2.63
C THR A 443 53.05 30.69 3.84
N LYS A 444 53.67 30.67 5.02
CA LYS A 444 53.10 31.15 6.28
C LYS A 444 54.01 32.19 6.91
N THR A 445 53.41 33.23 7.49
CA THR A 445 54.14 34.31 8.14
C THR A 445 53.68 34.46 9.58
N LEU A 446 54.62 34.72 10.48
CA LEU A 446 54.34 34.97 11.89
C LEU A 446 55.22 36.11 12.40
N THR A 447 54.67 37.00 13.21
CA THR A 447 55.40 38.14 13.78
C THR A 447 55.78 37.89 15.22
N ALA A 448 56.94 38.41 15.65
CA ALA A 448 57.36 38.43 17.05
C ALA A 448 58.06 39.76 17.39
N THR A 449 58.21 40.04 18.69
CA THR A 449 58.62 41.35 19.19
C THR A 449 59.92 41.30 19.98
N LEU A 450 60.93 42.04 19.55
CA LEU A 450 62.15 42.28 20.31
C LEU A 450 62.13 43.68 20.93
N ILE A 451 62.21 43.77 22.25
CA ILE A 451 62.34 45.02 22.99
C ILE A 451 63.81 45.21 23.35
N ILE A 452 64.41 46.32 22.90
CA ILE A 452 65.80 46.67 23.17
C ILE A 452 65.82 47.83 24.16
N GLN A 453 66.43 47.62 25.33
CA GLN A 453 66.64 48.64 26.35
C GLN A 453 68.00 49.30 26.17
N ALA A 454 68.07 50.61 26.43
CA ALA A 454 69.35 51.33 26.44
C ALA A 454 70.30 50.73 27.47
N ALA A 455 71.61 50.81 27.22
CA ALA A 455 72.61 50.36 28.18
C ALA A 455 72.41 51.10 29.51
N SER A 456 72.35 50.35 30.61
CA SER A 456 72.39 50.93 31.95
C SER A 456 73.73 51.66 32.12
N THR A 457 73.73 52.99 32.07
CA THR A 457 74.94 53.78 32.34
C THR A 457 75.26 53.71 33.83
N SER A 458 76.29 52.96 34.21
CA SER A 458 76.89 53.07 35.54
C SER A 458 77.57 54.44 35.67
N THR A 459 76.92 55.38 36.34
CA THR A 459 77.50 56.69 36.65
C THR A 459 78.56 56.52 37.74
N THR A 460 79.83 56.44 37.37
CA THR A 460 80.96 56.63 38.30
C THR A 460 81.16 58.13 38.55
N THR A 461 80.56 58.66 39.61
CA THR A 461 80.88 60.00 40.11
C THR A 461 82.31 60.01 40.68
N PHE A 462 83.23 60.68 39.99
CA PHE A 462 84.53 61.08 40.54
C PHE A 462 84.36 62.42 41.27
N THR A 463 84.46 62.42 42.60
CA THR A 463 84.57 63.66 43.38
C THR A 463 86.01 64.17 43.36
N SER A 464 86.24 65.31 42.69
CA SER A 464 87.49 66.06 42.74
C SER A 464 87.43 67.10 43.87
N THR A 465 88.44 67.08 44.74
CA THR A 465 88.63 67.99 45.87
C THR A 465 89.31 69.28 45.40
N ALA A 466 88.71 70.44 45.68
CA ALA A 466 89.35 71.75 45.58
C ALA A 466 89.06 72.59 46.83
N THR A 467 90.10 73.24 47.34
CA THR A 467 90.22 73.96 48.61
C THR A 467 89.63 75.39 48.59
N THR A 468 88.64 75.65 49.48
CA THR A 468 88.33 76.81 50.37
C THR A 468 88.74 78.27 50.01
N PRO A 469 87.94 79.32 50.35
CA PRO A 469 87.67 79.67 51.76
C PRO A 469 86.25 80.13 52.16
N LEU A 470 86.12 80.18 53.50
CA LEU A 470 84.96 80.37 54.37
C LEU A 470 84.10 81.62 54.13
N VAL A 471 82.78 81.46 54.26
CA VAL A 471 81.87 82.50 54.78
C VAL A 471 80.92 81.86 55.80
N PHE A 472 80.91 82.44 57.00
CA PHE A 472 80.00 82.09 58.11
C PHE A 472 78.57 82.56 57.80
N GLY A 473 77.61 81.65 57.96
CA GLY A 473 76.18 81.94 57.91
C GLY A 473 75.40 80.93 58.77
N LEU A 474 75.13 81.32 60.01
CA LEU A 474 74.29 80.63 60.99
C LEU A 474 72.83 80.60 60.51
N PHE A 475 72.13 79.46 60.64
CA PHE A 475 70.69 79.24 60.97
C PHE A 475 70.39 77.76 60.64
N ALA A 476 70.37 76.83 61.60
CA ALA A 476 69.24 76.46 62.48
C ALA A 476 68.09 75.71 61.76
N GLY A 477 67.78 74.49 62.23
CA GLY A 477 66.40 73.96 62.20
C GLY A 477 66.18 72.57 61.60
N LYS A 478 65.99 71.58 62.49
CA LYS A 478 65.04 70.44 62.42
C LYS A 478 64.67 69.86 61.04
N GLU A 479 65.25 68.72 60.64
CA GLU A 479 64.59 67.76 59.72
C GLU A 479 65.09 66.29 59.88
N LEU A 480 65.74 65.93 61.00
CA LEU A 480 66.28 64.55 61.18
C LEU A 480 65.46 63.66 62.14
N ILE A 481 64.33 64.13 62.66
CA ILE A 481 63.52 63.35 63.64
C ILE A 481 62.21 62.81 63.03
N ILE A 482 61.77 63.28 61.86
CA ILE A 482 60.50 62.83 61.25
C ILE A 482 60.68 61.57 60.40
N LEU A 483 61.87 61.30 59.86
CA LEU A 483 62.08 60.15 58.97
C LEU A 483 62.21 58.80 59.71
N ILE A 484 62.65 58.81 60.97
CA ILE A 484 62.75 57.58 61.78
C ILE A 484 61.36 57.18 62.35
N ALA A 485 60.45 58.14 62.55
CA ALA A 485 59.08 57.85 62.98
C ALA A 485 58.20 57.27 61.85
N LEU A 486 58.45 57.65 60.58
CA LEU A 486 57.65 57.16 59.44
C LEU A 486 57.98 55.70 59.07
N ILE A 487 59.23 55.28 59.25
CA ILE A 487 59.68 53.91 58.94
C ILE A 487 59.15 52.90 59.97
N ALA A 488 58.97 53.31 61.23
CA ALA A 488 58.38 52.45 62.27
C ALA A 488 56.86 52.21 62.08
N VAL A 489 56.12 53.18 61.52
CA VAL A 489 54.66 53.06 61.29
C VAL A 489 54.35 52.17 60.07
N ILE A 490 55.18 52.21 59.03
CA ILE A 490 54.96 51.39 57.81
C ILE A 490 55.25 49.90 58.07
N ILE A 491 56.21 49.59 58.94
CA ILE A 491 56.53 48.20 59.34
C ILE A 491 55.40 47.58 60.20
N VAL A 492 54.66 48.40 60.96
CA VAL A 492 53.51 47.94 61.76
C VAL A 492 52.23 47.80 60.91
N LEU A 493 52.05 48.55 59.82
CA LEU A 493 50.91 48.36 58.90
C LEU A 493 51.07 47.14 57.96
N ALA A 494 52.29 46.78 57.58
CA ALA A 494 52.53 45.63 56.69
C ALA A 494 52.31 44.26 57.35
N SER A 495 52.40 44.17 58.69
CA SER A 495 52.12 42.94 59.43
C SER A 495 50.62 42.70 59.67
N ALA A 496 49.75 43.67 59.40
CA ALA A 496 48.29 43.53 59.54
C ALA A 496 47.55 43.09 58.25
N LEU A 497 48.15 43.21 57.06
CA LEU A 497 47.51 42.77 55.80
C LEU A 497 47.73 41.29 55.45
N ALA A 498 48.69 40.62 56.08
CA ALA A 498 48.95 39.19 55.86
C ALA A 498 47.97 38.24 56.59
N ALA A 499 47.08 38.77 57.44
CA ALA A 499 46.12 37.97 58.21
C ALA A 499 44.71 37.85 57.58
N VAL A 500 44.42 38.47 56.44
CA VAL A 500 43.06 38.48 55.84
C VAL A 500 42.90 37.53 54.63
N LYS A 501 43.97 36.96 54.07
CA LYS A 501 43.86 36.07 52.89
C LYS A 501 43.93 34.57 53.20
N LYS A 502 43.38 34.14 54.34
CA LYS A 502 43.17 32.73 54.68
C LYS A 502 41.75 32.46 55.20
N ARG A 503 40.73 32.87 54.44
CA ARG A 503 39.35 32.32 54.51
C ARG A 503 38.62 32.69 53.23
N GLY A 504 38.38 31.70 52.38
CA GLY A 504 37.70 31.89 51.10
C GLY A 504 37.85 30.69 50.15
N LYS A 505 37.76 29.48 50.69
CA LYS A 505 37.53 28.25 49.93
C LYS A 505 36.40 27.50 50.62
N ALA A 506 35.16 27.79 50.23
CA ALA A 506 33.99 26.93 50.39
C ALA A 506 32.77 27.59 49.70
N GLU A 507 31.97 26.76 49.02
CA GLU A 507 30.64 27.03 48.43
C GLU A 507 30.64 27.78 47.09
N LYS A 508 30.03 27.30 45.99
CA LYS A 508 28.78 26.52 45.84
C LYS A 508 28.75 25.76 44.50
N LEU A 509 27.85 24.78 44.44
CA LEU A 509 27.47 23.80 43.39
C LEU A 509 27.84 24.13 41.93
#